data_AF-A0A936SYF1-F1
#
_entry.id   AF-A0A936SYF1-F1
#
_cell.length_a   1.000
_cell.length_b   1.000
_cell.length_c   1.000
_cell.angle_alpha   90.00
_cell.angle_beta   90.00
_cell.angle_gamma   90.00
#
_symmetry.space_group_name_H-M   'P 1'
#
loop_
_entity.id
_entity.type
_entity.pdbx_description
1 polymer ?
#
loop_
_entity_poly.entity_id
_entity_poly.type
_entity_poly.pdbx_seq_one_letter_code
_entity_poly.pdbx_strand_id
1 'polypeptide(L)'
;MSFRIQSTFEGLVAPPQGTPDGKIVAGLPPEVQTWLEDLMLLRGVPLHYIVPDPRLLPPESIRFFHIDPTWTARLVDGALAAANVGGSRVALSKPMLAYVRKMVAAGLAQRLFGNQNEIHLPMLSGMLIRSDLVRRWPGLNVTALEGNQALTLARKERIASGLMIVIFAGVPTRVEIAEPFEGTRFGVELKGTAFSIQIRQNNGSFVMENNIPKTVAVQPRTGSSGVLDIQQLANAVHTALGLPASTPLGAAMLSLSLQQQPFVQVFAGSDTVETARLQRIQQVLASLQAGNGGT
;
A
#
# COMPACT_ATOMS: atom_id res chain seq x y z
N MET A 1 -0.53 -54.20 -36.70
CA MET A 1 0.47 -53.54 -35.83
C MET A 1 0.22 -52.03 -35.87
N SER A 2 0.82 -51.30 -34.92
CA SER A 2 1.08 -49.85 -34.92
C SER A 2 -0.09 -48.87 -34.72
N PHE A 3 -0.04 -47.86 -33.85
CA PHE A 3 0.76 -47.57 -32.66
C PHE A 3 -0.11 -46.63 -31.80
N ARG A 4 -0.25 -46.89 -30.49
CA ARG A 4 -0.85 -45.94 -29.54
C ARG A 4 0.24 -44.92 -29.19
N ILE A 5 0.04 -43.66 -29.58
CA ILE A 5 0.87 -42.57 -29.05
C ILE A 5 0.34 -42.28 -27.64
N GLN A 6 1.02 -42.83 -26.63
CA GLN A 6 0.93 -42.33 -25.27
C GLN A 6 2.00 -41.25 -25.13
N SER A 7 1.59 -39.97 -25.09
CA SER A 7 2.47 -38.88 -24.66
C SER A 7 2.15 -38.53 -23.21
N THR A 8 3.15 -38.69 -22.34
CA THR A 8 3.10 -38.27 -20.94
C THR A 8 3.78 -36.91 -20.77
N PHE A 9 3.33 -36.21 -19.73
CA PHE A 9 3.90 -35.08 -18.99
C PHE A 9 3.95 -33.68 -19.62
N GLU A 10 4.04 -33.49 -20.94
CA GLU A 10 4.01 -32.14 -21.54
C GLU A 10 2.86 -31.93 -22.53
N GLY A 11 1.85 -31.18 -22.08
CA GLY A 11 1.41 -29.99 -22.84
C GLY A 11 0.52 -30.13 -24.07
N LEU A 12 -0.20 -31.23 -24.31
CA LEU A 12 -1.28 -31.24 -25.30
C LEU A 12 -2.59 -31.73 -24.67
N VAL A 13 -3.38 -30.78 -24.18
CA VAL A 13 -4.75 -31.03 -23.74
C VAL A 13 -5.63 -31.24 -24.97
N ALA A 14 -6.30 -32.39 -25.05
CA ALA A 14 -7.29 -32.63 -26.09
C ALA A 14 -8.39 -31.56 -26.01
N PRO A 15 -8.78 -30.94 -27.14
CA PRO A 15 -9.81 -29.92 -27.12
C PRO A 15 -11.17 -30.52 -26.68
N PRO A 16 -12.04 -29.72 -26.03
CA PRO A 16 -13.37 -30.19 -25.61
C PRO A 16 -14.18 -30.69 -26.81
N GLN A 17 -15.01 -31.72 -26.56
CA GLN A 17 -15.83 -32.35 -27.60
C GLN A 17 -16.73 -31.32 -28.29
N GLY A 18 -16.61 -31.20 -29.62
CA GLY A 18 -17.33 -30.21 -30.43
C GLY A 18 -16.47 -29.07 -31.00
N THR A 19 -15.16 -29.06 -30.74
CA THR A 19 -14.24 -28.07 -31.34
C THR A 19 -14.04 -28.37 -32.84
N PRO A 20 -14.37 -27.43 -33.77
CA PRO A 20 -14.17 -27.63 -35.21
C PRO A 20 -12.70 -27.87 -35.56
N ASP A 21 -12.45 -28.82 -36.48
CA ASP A 21 -11.10 -29.16 -36.93
C ASP A 21 -10.32 -27.92 -37.40
N GLY A 22 -9.08 -27.78 -36.92
CA GLY A 22 -8.17 -26.70 -37.28
C GLY A 22 -8.11 -25.50 -36.33
N LYS A 23 -8.88 -25.49 -35.23
CA LYS A 23 -8.73 -24.49 -34.16
C LYS A 23 -8.03 -25.09 -32.94
N ILE A 24 -6.75 -24.75 -32.74
CA ILE A 24 -6.08 -24.97 -31.45
C ILE A 24 -6.72 -24.01 -30.45
N VAL A 25 -7.52 -24.53 -29.51
CA VAL A 25 -7.89 -23.78 -28.30
C VAL A 25 -6.64 -23.74 -27.44
N ALA A 26 -5.74 -22.81 -27.76
CA ALA A 26 -4.50 -22.62 -27.01
C ALA A 26 -4.84 -21.89 -25.70
N GLY A 27 -5.31 -22.63 -24.70
CA GLY A 27 -5.18 -22.18 -23.33
C GLY A 27 -3.71 -22.10 -22.99
N LEU A 28 -3.26 -20.99 -22.39
CA LEU A 28 -1.91 -20.96 -21.84
C LEU A 28 -1.85 -21.95 -20.66
N PRO A 29 -0.75 -22.70 -20.51
CA PRO A 29 -0.51 -23.45 -19.29
C PRO A 29 -0.65 -22.51 -18.06
N PRO A 30 -1.31 -22.94 -16.97
CA PRO A 30 -1.59 -22.07 -15.82
C PRO A 30 -0.35 -21.41 -15.21
N GLU A 31 0.79 -22.11 -15.24
CA GLU A 31 2.08 -21.60 -14.77
C GLU A 31 2.59 -20.44 -15.63
N VAL A 32 2.49 -20.58 -16.96
CA VAL A 32 2.89 -19.53 -17.90
C VAL A 32 1.96 -18.33 -17.78
N GLN A 33 0.64 -18.56 -17.64
CA GLN A 33 -0.32 -17.48 -17.41
C GLN A 33 0.04 -16.73 -16.12
N THR A 34 0.23 -17.43 -15.00
CA THR A 34 0.58 -16.83 -13.71
C THR A 34 1.88 -16.03 -13.80
N TRP A 35 2.89 -16.57 -14.49
CA TRP A 35 4.15 -15.89 -14.74
C TRP A 35 3.98 -14.59 -15.55
N LEU A 36 3.17 -14.61 -16.61
CA LEU A 36 2.86 -13.40 -17.39
C LEU A 36 2.08 -12.36 -16.58
N GLU A 37 1.13 -12.80 -15.74
CA GLU A 37 0.41 -11.91 -14.82
C GLU A 37 1.36 -11.27 -13.80
N ASP A 38 2.34 -12.03 -13.30
CA ASP A 38 3.37 -11.54 -12.39
C ASP A 38 4.32 -10.55 -13.07
N LEU A 39 4.64 -10.73 -14.35
CA LEU A 39 5.38 -9.73 -15.15
C LEU A 39 4.60 -8.41 -15.27
N MET A 40 3.27 -8.45 -15.40
CA MET A 40 2.43 -7.23 -15.40
C MET A 40 2.52 -6.47 -14.06
N LEU A 41 2.82 -7.17 -12.97
CA LEU A 41 3.12 -6.60 -11.65
C LEU A 41 4.62 -6.34 -11.42
N LEU A 42 5.42 -6.33 -12.49
CA LEU A 42 6.86 -6.12 -12.49
C LEU A 42 7.65 -7.16 -11.66
N ARG A 43 7.08 -8.33 -11.36
CA ARG A 43 7.80 -9.40 -10.66
C ARG A 43 8.80 -10.03 -11.62
N GLY A 44 10.00 -10.30 -11.13
CA GLY A 44 11.09 -10.81 -11.97
C GLY A 44 11.72 -9.78 -12.91
N VAL A 45 11.22 -8.54 -12.98
CA VAL A 45 11.86 -7.45 -13.73
C VAL A 45 13.03 -6.88 -12.91
N PRO A 46 14.26 -6.89 -13.43
CA PRO A 46 15.40 -6.33 -12.72
C PRO A 46 15.21 -4.85 -12.38
N LEU A 47 15.61 -4.45 -11.17
CA LEU A 47 15.40 -3.09 -10.66
C LEU A 47 15.96 -2.00 -11.58
N HIS A 48 17.08 -2.24 -12.26
CA HIS A 48 17.70 -1.24 -13.15
C HIS A 48 16.84 -0.91 -14.39
N TYR A 49 15.88 -1.77 -14.75
CA TYR A 49 14.88 -1.43 -15.79
C TYR A 49 13.75 -0.54 -15.26
N ILE A 50 13.50 -0.55 -13.95
CA ILE A 50 12.45 0.24 -13.29
C ILE A 50 13.02 1.58 -12.81
N VAL A 51 14.25 1.56 -12.30
CA VAL A 51 14.99 2.72 -11.80
C VAL A 51 16.34 2.79 -12.53
N PRO A 52 16.40 3.46 -13.70
CA PRO A 52 17.59 3.47 -14.53
C PRO A 52 18.81 4.16 -13.89
N ASP A 53 18.56 5.16 -13.04
CA ASP A 53 19.60 5.92 -12.35
C ASP A 53 19.35 5.89 -10.83
N PRO A 54 20.34 5.52 -10.00
CA PRO A 54 20.19 5.49 -8.55
C PRO A 54 19.82 6.85 -7.93
N ARG A 55 20.08 7.98 -8.61
CA ARG A 55 19.69 9.32 -8.18
C ARG A 55 18.18 9.53 -8.25
N LEU A 56 17.45 8.73 -9.02
CA LEU A 56 15.99 8.74 -9.05
C LEU A 56 15.38 8.17 -7.78
N LEU A 57 16.15 7.38 -7.01
CA LEU A 57 15.69 6.81 -5.74
C LEU A 57 16.79 6.93 -4.67
N PRO A 58 17.04 8.15 -4.16
CA PRO A 58 18.05 8.38 -3.13
C PRO A 58 17.68 7.70 -1.79
N PRO A 59 18.63 7.51 -0.86
CA PRO A 59 18.33 7.04 0.49
C PRO A 59 17.27 7.91 1.18
N GLU A 60 16.45 7.30 2.03
CA GLU A 60 15.33 7.96 2.73
C GLU A 60 14.39 8.72 1.78
N SER A 61 13.95 8.04 0.72
CA SER A 61 13.02 8.62 -0.25
C SER A 61 11.91 7.66 -0.67
N ILE A 62 10.82 8.26 -1.14
CA ILE A 62 9.67 7.56 -1.70
C ILE A 62 9.37 8.16 -3.07
N ARG A 63 9.07 7.30 -4.06
CA ARG A 63 8.68 7.70 -5.40
C ARG A 63 7.36 7.04 -5.77
N PHE A 64 6.36 7.84 -6.09
CA PHE A 64 5.09 7.38 -6.64
C PHE A 64 5.19 7.32 -8.17
N PHE A 65 4.54 6.34 -8.78
CA PHE A 65 4.57 6.14 -10.22
C PHE A 65 3.28 5.50 -10.74
N HIS A 66 3.05 5.64 -12.04
CA HIS A 66 2.02 4.90 -12.77
C HIS A 66 2.68 3.84 -13.64
N ILE A 67 2.00 2.71 -13.81
CA ILE A 67 2.44 1.67 -14.74
C ILE A 67 1.77 1.93 -16.07
N ASP A 68 2.58 2.19 -17.09
CA ASP A 68 2.07 2.35 -18.45
C ASP A 68 1.58 0.98 -18.98
N PRO A 69 0.29 0.86 -19.37
CA PRO A 69 -0.28 -0.40 -19.85
C PRO A 69 0.28 -0.81 -21.21
N THR A 70 0.75 0.14 -22.02
CA THR A 70 1.45 -0.16 -23.28
C THR A 70 2.82 -0.75 -22.98
N TRP A 71 3.56 -0.21 -22.01
CA TRP A 71 4.87 -0.73 -21.64
C TRP A 71 4.78 -2.17 -21.12
N THR A 72 3.84 -2.48 -20.22
CA THR A 72 3.64 -3.85 -19.72
C THR A 72 3.14 -4.79 -20.83
N ALA A 73 2.27 -4.32 -21.73
CA ALA A 73 1.87 -5.08 -22.90
C ALA A 73 3.06 -5.43 -23.82
N ARG A 74 4.04 -4.52 -23.97
CA ARG A 74 5.26 -4.77 -24.75
C ARG A 74 6.22 -5.71 -24.02
N LEU A 75 6.28 -5.64 -22.69
CA LEU A 75 7.04 -6.59 -21.88
C LEU A 75 6.52 -8.02 -22.07
N VAL A 76 5.19 -8.22 -22.06
CA VAL A 76 4.55 -9.51 -22.36
C VAL A 76 4.84 -9.96 -23.79
N ASP A 77 4.70 -9.06 -24.78
CA ASP A 77 5.01 -9.37 -26.18
C ASP A 77 6.48 -9.82 -26.33
N GLY A 78 7.42 -9.17 -25.64
CA GLY A 78 8.84 -9.52 -25.65
C GLY A 78 9.16 -10.87 -24.98
N ALA A 79 8.52 -11.16 -23.85
CA ALA A 79 8.61 -12.45 -23.17
C ALA A 79 8.15 -13.60 -24.08
N LEU A 80 7.02 -13.42 -24.77
CA LEU A 80 6.50 -14.40 -25.73
C LEU A 80 7.37 -14.53 -26.99
N ALA A 81 7.99 -13.44 -27.44
CA ALA A 81 8.92 -13.47 -28.57
C ALA A 81 10.19 -14.26 -28.24
N ALA A 82 10.71 -14.17 -27.00
CA ALA A 82 11.87 -14.94 -26.56
C ALA A 82 11.62 -16.45 -26.53
N ALA A 83 10.38 -16.88 -26.29
CA ALA A 83 9.99 -18.30 -26.35
C ALA A 83 9.91 -18.84 -27.80
N ASN A 84 9.95 -17.96 -28.81
CA ASN A 84 9.78 -18.32 -30.22
C ASN A 84 11.13 -18.68 -30.90
N VAL A 85 11.94 -19.52 -30.25
CA VAL A 85 13.25 -19.96 -30.77
C VAL A 85 13.06 -21.14 -31.74
N GLY A 86 12.67 -20.86 -32.97
CA GLY A 86 12.55 -21.88 -34.03
C GLY A 86 12.18 -21.31 -35.40
N GLY A 87 12.84 -21.83 -36.46
CA GLY A 87 12.64 -21.40 -37.86
C GLY A 87 11.27 -21.76 -38.46
N SER A 88 10.44 -22.53 -37.75
CA SER A 88 9.03 -22.78 -38.10
C SER A 88 8.20 -21.56 -37.69
N ARG A 89 8.38 -20.50 -38.47
CA ARG A 89 7.82 -19.17 -38.27
C ARG A 89 6.28 -19.16 -38.23
N VAL A 90 5.77 -18.15 -37.52
CA VAL A 90 4.43 -17.53 -37.64
C VAL A 90 3.29 -18.23 -36.90
N ALA A 91 3.10 -17.97 -35.60
CA ALA A 91 1.77 -18.10 -35.00
C ALA A 91 1.46 -17.21 -33.79
N LEU A 92 2.36 -16.35 -33.31
CA LEU A 92 1.93 -15.16 -32.58
C LEU A 92 1.63 -14.06 -33.60
N SER A 93 0.61 -14.32 -34.43
CA SER A 93 0.02 -13.27 -35.25
C SER A 93 -0.39 -12.11 -34.33
N LYS A 94 -0.34 -10.86 -34.82
CA LYS A 94 -0.84 -9.70 -34.06
C LYS A 94 -2.17 -9.97 -33.32
N PRO A 95 -3.17 -10.66 -33.91
CA PRO A 95 -4.38 -11.04 -33.19
C PRO A 95 -4.17 -12.05 -32.07
N MET A 96 -3.26 -13.03 -32.20
CA MET A 96 -2.93 -13.98 -31.13
C MET A 96 -2.27 -13.26 -29.94
N LEU A 97 -1.32 -12.36 -30.17
CA LEU A 97 -0.72 -11.54 -29.10
C LEU A 97 -1.77 -10.67 -28.40
N ALA A 98 -2.68 -10.08 -29.17
CA ALA A 98 -3.80 -9.32 -28.60
C ALA A 98 -4.71 -10.21 -27.74
N TYR A 99 -4.98 -11.44 -28.18
CA TYR A 99 -5.76 -12.40 -27.42
C TYR A 99 -5.07 -12.81 -26.11
N VAL A 100 -3.78 -13.17 -26.16
CA VAL A 100 -3.02 -13.54 -24.95
C VAL A 100 -2.96 -12.38 -23.96
N ARG A 101 -2.72 -11.14 -24.42
CA ARG A 101 -2.73 -9.96 -23.52
C ARG A 101 -4.07 -9.76 -22.83
N LYS A 102 -5.18 -9.92 -23.54
CA LYS A 102 -6.53 -9.84 -22.94
C LYS A 102 -6.74 -10.95 -21.92
N MET A 103 -6.31 -12.17 -22.23
CA MET A 103 -6.39 -13.32 -21.31
C MET A 103 -5.58 -13.06 -20.04
N VAL A 104 -4.33 -12.60 -20.14
CA VAL A 104 -3.47 -12.31 -18.99
C VAL A 104 -4.05 -11.14 -18.17
N ALA A 105 -4.52 -10.07 -18.81
CA ALA A 105 -5.14 -8.95 -18.10
C ALA A 105 -6.43 -9.37 -17.36
N ALA A 106 -7.25 -10.21 -17.98
CA ALA A 106 -8.46 -10.76 -17.36
C ALA A 106 -8.12 -11.72 -16.22
N GLY A 107 -7.12 -12.58 -16.38
CA GLY A 107 -6.62 -13.47 -15.33
C GLY A 107 -6.08 -12.70 -14.13
N LEU A 108 -5.29 -11.65 -14.37
CA LEU A 108 -4.81 -10.76 -13.32
C LEU A 108 -5.95 -10.03 -12.61
N ALA A 109 -6.92 -9.51 -13.36
CA ALA A 109 -8.11 -8.87 -12.79
C ALA A 109 -8.90 -9.84 -11.90
N GLN A 110 -9.11 -11.07 -12.36
CA GLN A 110 -9.76 -12.12 -11.59
C GLN A 110 -8.96 -12.49 -10.32
N ARG A 111 -7.63 -12.53 -10.40
CA ARG A 111 -6.76 -12.79 -9.24
C ARG A 111 -6.82 -11.69 -8.19
N LEU A 112 -6.96 -10.43 -8.61
CA LEU A 112 -7.01 -9.27 -7.72
C LEU A 112 -8.39 -9.04 -7.10
N PHE A 113 -9.46 -9.28 -7.86
CA PHE A 113 -10.81 -8.86 -7.48
C PHE A 113 -11.82 -10.02 -7.38
N GLY A 114 -11.41 -11.24 -7.70
CA GLY A 114 -12.26 -12.44 -7.67
C GLY A 114 -13.23 -12.54 -8.85
N ASN A 115 -14.31 -13.31 -8.68
CA ASN A 115 -15.32 -13.55 -9.71
C ASN A 115 -16.40 -12.47 -9.74
N GLN A 116 -16.02 -11.19 -9.89
CA GLN A 116 -16.98 -10.14 -10.22
C GLN A 116 -17.08 -10.06 -11.75
N ASN A 117 -18.28 -10.01 -12.31
CA ASN A 117 -18.47 -9.99 -13.76
C ASN A 117 -17.94 -8.65 -14.34
N GLU A 118 -17.24 -8.72 -15.48
CA GLU A 118 -16.64 -7.59 -16.21
C GLU A 118 -15.59 -6.75 -15.47
N ILE A 119 -14.68 -7.39 -14.72
CA ILE A 119 -13.53 -6.66 -14.19
C ILE A 119 -12.51 -6.41 -15.30
N HIS A 120 -12.52 -5.18 -15.83
CA HIS A 120 -11.37 -4.66 -16.56
C HIS A 120 -10.25 -4.35 -15.56
N LEU A 121 -9.02 -4.73 -15.88
CA LEU A 121 -7.87 -4.38 -15.05
C LEU A 121 -7.77 -2.84 -14.98
N PRO A 122 -7.89 -2.23 -13.78
CA PRO A 122 -7.80 -0.78 -13.65
C PRO A 122 -6.35 -0.32 -13.91
N MET A 123 -6.17 1.00 -14.03
CA MET A 123 -4.82 1.55 -14.11
C MET A 123 -4.03 1.16 -12.87
N LEU A 124 -2.87 0.53 -13.07
CA LEU A 124 -1.98 0.18 -11.98
C LEU A 124 -1.12 1.39 -11.64
N SER A 125 -1.04 1.70 -10.35
CA SER A 125 -0.12 2.70 -9.81
C SER A 125 0.73 2.06 -8.73
N GLY A 126 1.76 2.74 -8.27
CA GLY A 126 2.61 2.18 -7.25
C GLY A 126 3.50 3.20 -6.56
N MET A 127 4.28 2.68 -5.62
CA MET A 127 5.35 3.42 -4.98
C MET A 127 6.59 2.55 -4.75
N LEU A 128 7.74 3.19 -4.83
CA LEU A 128 9.02 2.65 -4.42
C LEU A 128 9.47 3.36 -3.16
N ILE A 129 9.79 2.60 -2.11
CA ILE A 129 10.27 3.13 -0.84
C ILE A 129 11.71 2.67 -0.65
N ARG A 130 12.65 3.62 -0.57
CA ARG A 130 14.01 3.37 -0.14
C ARG A 130 14.25 4.01 1.22
N SER A 131 14.26 3.19 2.28
CA SER A 131 14.43 3.68 3.65
C SER A 131 14.98 2.58 4.58
N ASP A 132 15.71 3.00 5.61
CA ASP A 132 16.10 2.16 6.74
C ASP A 132 14.88 1.62 7.51
N LEU A 133 13.73 2.30 7.45
CA LEU A 133 12.48 1.80 8.02
C LEU A 133 12.08 0.46 7.40
N VAL A 134 12.14 0.34 6.07
CA VAL A 134 11.88 -0.91 5.35
C VAL A 134 12.86 -2.02 5.75
N ARG A 135 14.09 -1.62 6.08
CA ARG A 135 15.11 -2.57 6.52
C ARG A 135 14.82 -3.17 7.89
N ARG A 136 14.39 -2.33 8.83
CA ARG A 136 14.08 -2.71 10.21
C ARG A 136 12.71 -3.38 10.33
N TRP A 137 11.76 -2.95 9.52
CA TRP A 137 10.38 -3.44 9.51
C TRP A 137 9.98 -3.92 8.11
N PRO A 138 10.31 -5.16 7.73
CA PRO A 138 9.89 -5.72 6.45
C PRO A 138 8.37 -5.91 6.37
N GLY A 139 7.70 -6.09 7.51
CA GLY A 139 6.25 -6.29 7.63
C GLY A 139 5.41 -5.02 7.59
N LEU A 140 5.95 -3.88 7.12
CA LEU A 140 5.21 -2.61 7.07
C LEU A 140 3.86 -2.79 6.39
N ASN A 141 2.85 -2.19 7.00
CA ASN A 141 1.50 -2.18 6.47
C ASN A 141 1.33 -1.00 5.55
N VAL A 142 0.75 -1.26 4.38
CA VAL A 142 0.52 -0.23 3.38
C VAL A 142 -0.91 -0.34 2.92
N THR A 143 -1.64 0.75 3.06
CA THR A 143 -3.03 0.88 2.64
C THR A 143 -3.13 2.03 1.66
N ALA A 144 -3.81 1.81 0.54
CA ALA A 144 -4.08 2.83 -0.46
C ALA A 144 -5.58 3.10 -0.50
N LEU A 145 -5.96 4.37 -0.61
CA LEU A 145 -7.34 4.85 -0.60
C LEU A 145 -7.56 5.75 -1.81
N GLU A 146 -8.70 5.55 -2.48
CA GLU A 146 -9.26 6.48 -3.46
C GLU A 146 -10.52 7.08 -2.83
N GLY A 147 -10.41 8.33 -2.38
CA GLY A 147 -11.40 8.93 -1.48
C GLY A 147 -11.48 8.15 -0.16
N ASN A 148 -12.63 7.48 0.07
CA ASN A 148 -12.86 6.62 1.24
C ASN A 148 -12.78 5.11 0.93
N GLN A 149 -12.58 4.74 -0.34
CA GLN A 149 -12.55 3.34 -0.74
C GLN A 149 -11.11 2.80 -0.72
N ALA A 150 -10.90 1.66 -0.05
CA ALA A 150 -9.61 0.98 -0.06
C ALA A 150 -9.35 0.34 -1.43
N LEU A 151 -8.16 0.59 -1.98
CA LEU A 151 -7.69 -0.03 -3.22
C LEU A 151 -7.07 -1.39 -2.96
N THR A 152 -7.23 -2.30 -3.92
CA THR A 152 -6.60 -3.63 -3.86
C THR A 152 -5.08 -3.50 -4.00
N LEU A 153 -4.36 -4.13 -3.09
CA LEU A 153 -2.91 -4.23 -3.10
C LEU A 153 -2.47 -5.33 -4.08
N ALA A 154 -2.04 -4.95 -5.27
CA ALA A 154 -1.66 -5.89 -6.32
C ALA A 154 -0.26 -6.52 -6.09
N ARG A 155 0.65 -5.74 -5.52
CA ARG A 155 1.98 -6.22 -5.10
C ARG A 155 2.45 -5.44 -3.88
N LYS A 156 2.99 -6.14 -2.89
CA LYS A 156 3.81 -5.54 -1.83
C LYS A 156 4.97 -6.49 -1.59
N GLU A 157 6.18 -6.04 -1.85
CA GLU A 157 7.35 -6.90 -1.81
C GLU A 157 8.60 -6.09 -1.47
N ARG A 158 9.42 -6.65 -0.57
CA ARG A 158 10.75 -6.12 -0.27
C ARG A 158 11.74 -6.69 -1.27
N ILE A 159 12.12 -5.90 -2.27
CA ILE A 159 13.02 -6.32 -3.35
C ILE A 159 14.51 -6.20 -2.98
N ALA A 160 14.84 -5.40 -1.96
CA ALA A 160 16.17 -5.39 -1.34
C ALA A 160 16.08 -4.95 0.12
N SER A 161 17.18 -5.02 0.87
CA SER A 161 17.18 -4.81 2.32
C SER A 161 16.55 -3.47 2.75
N GLY A 162 16.76 -2.37 2.05
CA GLY A 162 16.11 -1.09 2.34
C GLY A 162 15.09 -0.65 1.28
N LEU A 163 14.63 -1.56 0.42
CA LEU A 163 13.84 -1.21 -0.77
C LEU A 163 12.57 -2.06 -0.86
N MET A 164 11.43 -1.39 -0.90
CA MET A 164 10.11 -2.01 -1.06
C MET A 164 9.43 -1.45 -2.30
N ILE A 165 8.81 -2.34 -3.08
CA ILE A 165 7.88 -1.98 -4.15
C ILE A 165 6.46 -2.29 -3.71
N VAL A 166 5.57 -1.35 -3.99
CA VAL A 166 4.13 -1.52 -3.78
C VAL A 166 3.39 -1.13 -5.05
N ILE A 167 2.44 -1.94 -5.48
CA ILE A 167 1.57 -1.70 -6.63
C ILE A 167 0.13 -1.82 -6.15
N PHE A 168 -0.68 -0.84 -6.53
CA PHE A 168 -2.10 -0.74 -6.26
C PHE A 168 -2.88 -0.93 -7.56
N ALA A 169 -4.04 -1.55 -7.47
CA ALA A 169 -4.98 -1.62 -8.57
C ALA A 169 -5.93 -0.42 -8.48
N GLY A 170 -5.60 0.66 -9.19
CA GLY A 170 -6.23 1.97 -9.09
C GLY A 170 -5.22 3.08 -8.81
N VAL A 171 -5.68 4.33 -8.72
CA VAL A 171 -4.86 5.50 -8.38
C VAL A 171 -5.24 6.00 -7.00
N PRO A 172 -4.36 5.90 -5.99
CA PRO A 172 -4.68 6.39 -4.67
C PRO A 172 -4.66 7.91 -4.61
N THR A 173 -5.65 8.48 -3.92
CA THR A 173 -5.60 9.87 -3.43
C THR A 173 -4.84 9.98 -2.11
N ARG A 174 -4.83 8.89 -1.33
CA ARG A 174 -4.15 8.78 -0.04
C ARG A 174 -3.47 7.41 0.09
N VAL A 175 -2.25 7.39 0.59
CA VAL A 175 -1.51 6.19 0.95
C VAL A 175 -1.08 6.30 2.40
N GLU A 176 -1.30 5.24 3.15
CA GLU A 176 -0.95 5.12 4.55
C GLU A 176 0.10 4.04 4.72
N ILE A 177 1.18 4.37 5.44
CA ILE A 177 2.20 3.42 5.83
C ILE A 177 2.16 3.31 7.35
N ALA A 178 1.83 2.13 7.85
CA ALA A 178 1.71 1.85 9.27
C ALA A 178 2.78 0.85 9.73
N GLU A 179 3.21 0.99 10.99
CA GLU A 179 4.01 -0.03 11.66
C GLU A 179 3.34 -1.42 11.56
N PRO A 180 4.12 -2.52 11.52
CA PRO A 180 3.56 -3.88 11.58
C PRO A 180 2.74 -4.08 12.86
N PHE A 181 1.63 -4.83 12.79
CA PHE A 181 0.77 -5.12 13.94
C PHE A 181 1.32 -6.23 14.86
N GLU A 182 2.63 -6.30 15.04
CA GLU A 182 3.31 -7.43 15.69
C GLU A 182 3.67 -7.13 17.17
N GLY A 183 3.33 -5.96 17.70
CA GLY A 183 3.65 -5.60 19.09
C GLY A 183 2.69 -4.59 19.71
N THR A 184 2.43 -4.76 21.01
CA THR A 184 1.75 -3.77 21.84
C THR A 184 2.78 -2.83 22.45
N ARG A 185 2.64 -1.53 22.21
CA ARG A 185 3.49 -0.50 22.80
C ARG A 185 2.73 0.18 23.92
N PHE A 186 3.41 0.37 25.06
CA PHE A 186 2.91 1.20 26.14
C PHE A 186 3.83 2.40 26.30
N GLY A 187 3.27 3.59 26.48
CA GLY A 187 4.07 4.78 26.59
C GLY A 187 3.26 6.05 26.74
N VAL A 188 3.99 7.15 26.75
CA VAL A 188 3.46 8.51 26.83
C VAL A 188 3.93 9.27 25.61
N GLU A 189 3.08 10.17 25.10
CA GLU A 189 3.40 11.00 23.95
C GLU A 189 3.91 12.36 24.42
N LEU A 190 5.02 12.83 23.84
CA LEU A 190 5.53 14.17 24.09
C LEU A 190 4.76 15.17 23.22
N LYS A 191 3.99 16.06 23.85
CA LYS A 191 3.27 17.14 23.17
C LYS A 191 3.90 18.48 23.58
N GLY A 192 4.77 19.01 22.72
CA GLY A 192 5.61 20.15 23.05
C GLY A 192 6.69 19.75 24.05
N THR A 193 6.57 20.21 25.30
CA THR A 193 7.50 19.90 26.40
C THR A 193 6.91 18.98 27.47
N ALA A 194 5.62 18.66 27.38
CA ALA A 194 4.90 17.86 28.37
C ALA A 194 4.57 16.48 27.82
N PHE A 195 4.66 15.45 28.67
CA PHE A 195 4.15 14.13 28.34
C PHE A 195 2.64 14.08 28.55
N SER A 196 1.94 13.36 27.69
CA SER A 196 0.50 13.17 27.78
C SER A 196 0.09 11.79 27.29
N ILE A 197 -1.08 11.34 27.76
CA ILE A 197 -1.73 10.13 27.27
C ILE A 197 -3.17 10.44 26.90
N GLN A 198 -3.70 9.69 25.94
CA GLN A 198 -5.12 9.69 25.62
C GLN A 198 -5.82 8.64 26.48
N ILE A 199 -6.89 9.03 27.16
CA ILE A 199 -7.60 8.10 28.07
C ILE A 199 -8.67 7.31 27.34
N ARG A 200 -8.85 6.05 27.77
CA ARG A 200 -9.81 5.10 27.19
C ARG A 200 -10.82 4.61 28.23
N GLN A 201 -12.02 4.29 27.76
CA GLN A 201 -13.04 3.60 28.54
C GLN A 201 -12.75 2.09 28.57
N ASN A 202 -13.49 1.32 29.40
CA ASN A 202 -13.31 -0.13 29.54
C ASN A 202 -13.59 -0.93 28.24
N ASN A 203 -14.25 -0.31 27.26
CA ASN A 203 -14.49 -0.89 25.94
C ASN A 203 -13.34 -0.61 24.93
N GLY A 204 -12.27 0.09 25.33
CA GLY A 204 -11.14 0.45 24.46
C GLY A 204 -11.34 1.75 23.67
N SER A 205 -12.55 2.31 23.64
CA SER A 205 -12.84 3.57 22.96
C SER A 205 -12.22 4.76 23.69
N PHE A 206 -11.76 5.75 22.93
CA PHE A 206 -11.27 6.99 23.49
C PHE A 206 -12.39 7.74 24.20
N VAL A 207 -12.06 8.32 25.35
CA VAL A 207 -12.93 9.29 26.00
C VAL A 207 -12.80 10.59 25.22
N MET A 208 -13.90 11.10 24.68
CA MET A 208 -13.87 12.28 23.82
C MET A 208 -14.24 13.53 24.63
N GLU A 209 -13.53 14.63 24.38
CA GLU A 209 -13.83 15.96 24.89
C GLU A 209 -13.78 16.93 23.71
N ASN A 210 -14.89 17.63 23.42
CA ASN A 210 -15.02 18.50 22.26
C ASN A 210 -14.64 17.83 20.92
N ASN A 211 -15.05 16.58 20.74
CA ASN A 211 -14.78 15.76 19.54
C ASN A 211 -13.29 15.43 19.30
N ILE A 212 -12.44 15.54 20.32
CA ILE A 212 -11.03 15.14 20.29
C ILE A 212 -10.78 14.15 21.45
N PRO A 213 -9.88 13.16 21.30
CA PRO A 213 -9.50 12.30 22.42
C PRO A 213 -9.01 13.12 23.61
N LYS A 214 -9.64 12.94 24.76
CA LYS A 214 -9.29 13.60 26.01
C LYS A 214 -7.90 13.15 26.43
N THR A 215 -7.07 14.12 26.77
CA THR A 215 -5.67 13.88 27.16
C THR A 215 -5.44 14.20 28.63
N VAL A 216 -4.57 13.42 29.26
CA VAL A 216 -4.10 13.64 30.63
C VAL A 216 -2.60 13.90 30.59
N ALA A 217 -2.16 14.98 31.23
CA ALA A 217 -0.74 15.28 31.36
C ALA A 217 -0.08 14.28 32.29
N VAL A 218 1.08 13.78 31.90
CA VAL A 218 1.88 12.85 32.67
C VAL A 218 3.11 13.58 33.17
N GLN A 219 3.32 13.54 34.49
CA GLN A 219 4.51 14.13 35.10
C GLN A 219 5.56 13.02 35.34
N PRO A 220 6.82 13.25 34.97
CA PRO A 220 7.91 12.41 35.43
C PRO A 220 8.02 12.46 36.95
N ARG A 221 8.53 11.38 37.54
CA ARG A 221 8.86 11.33 38.97
C ARG A 221 9.88 12.42 39.30
N THR A 222 9.66 13.13 40.40
CA THR A 222 10.55 14.17 40.90
C THR A 222 11.98 13.63 41.03
N GLY A 223 12.95 14.32 40.41
CA GLY A 223 14.37 13.94 40.43
C GLY A 223 14.78 12.88 39.40
N SER A 224 13.91 12.46 38.47
CA SER A 224 14.27 11.52 37.41
C SER A 224 13.55 11.82 36.09
N SER A 225 14.28 12.31 35.08
CA SER A 225 13.78 12.51 33.72
C SER A 225 13.71 11.16 32.98
N GLY A 226 12.57 10.47 33.06
CA GLY A 226 12.34 9.20 32.37
C GLY A 226 11.65 8.12 33.20
N VAL A 227 11.43 8.37 34.49
CA VAL A 227 10.63 7.48 35.36
C VAL A 227 9.25 8.09 35.54
N LEU A 228 8.20 7.30 35.32
CA LEU A 228 6.83 7.76 35.54
C LEU A 228 6.41 7.57 37.00
N ASP A 229 5.69 8.55 37.54
CA ASP A 229 4.96 8.36 38.78
C ASP A 229 3.62 7.67 38.47
N ILE A 230 3.61 6.35 38.62
CA ILE A 230 2.45 5.50 38.33
C ILE A 230 1.26 5.83 39.25
N GLN A 231 1.51 6.22 40.50
CA GLN A 231 0.44 6.51 41.45
C GLN A 231 -0.22 7.85 41.11
N GLN A 232 0.59 8.87 40.84
CA GLN A 232 0.08 10.17 40.39
C GLN A 232 -0.67 10.04 39.06
N LEU A 233 -0.14 9.25 38.13
CA LEU A 233 -0.80 8.97 36.85
C LEU A 233 -2.14 8.25 37.04
N ALA A 234 -2.19 7.21 37.87
CA ALA A 234 -3.42 6.47 38.14
C ALA A 234 -4.50 7.38 38.75
N ASN A 235 -4.12 8.27 39.67
CA ASN A 235 -5.04 9.26 40.23
C ASN A 235 -5.54 10.24 39.17
N ALA A 236 -4.65 10.74 38.31
CA ALA A 236 -5.03 11.65 37.24
C ALA A 236 -5.99 11.00 36.23
N VAL A 237 -5.76 9.74 35.85
CA VAL A 237 -6.64 8.96 34.97
C VAL A 237 -7.99 8.68 35.65
N HIS A 238 -7.99 8.30 36.94
CA HIS A 238 -9.21 8.08 37.71
C HIS A 238 -10.10 9.33 37.74
N THR A 239 -9.51 10.49 38.03
CA THR A 239 -10.22 11.78 37.99
C THR A 239 -10.70 12.12 36.59
N ALA A 240 -9.87 11.91 35.56
CA ALA A 240 -10.22 12.24 34.18
C ALA A 240 -11.37 11.38 33.61
N LEU A 241 -11.50 10.14 34.09
CA LEU A 241 -12.62 9.22 33.80
C LEU A 241 -13.87 9.50 34.64
N GLY A 242 -13.80 10.35 35.66
CA GLY A 242 -14.93 10.67 36.54
C GLY A 242 -15.38 9.49 37.41
N LEU A 243 -14.47 8.58 37.76
CA LEU A 243 -14.79 7.41 38.57
C LEU A 243 -15.08 7.82 40.03
N PRO A 244 -16.03 7.16 40.72
CA PRO A 244 -16.25 7.36 42.15
C PRO A 244 -15.00 6.97 42.95
N ALA A 245 -14.71 7.68 44.05
CA ALA A 245 -13.54 7.41 44.90
C ALA A 245 -13.50 5.97 45.48
N SER A 246 -14.65 5.28 45.53
CA SER A 246 -14.76 3.90 45.97
C SER A 246 -14.33 2.86 44.93
N THR A 247 -14.12 3.27 43.67
CA THR A 247 -13.79 2.38 42.56
C THR A 247 -12.31 2.55 42.17
N PRO A 248 -11.40 1.68 42.66
CA PRO A 248 -9.99 1.82 42.32
C PRO A 248 -9.77 1.64 40.81
N LEU A 249 -8.86 2.44 40.24
CA LEU A 249 -8.43 2.25 38.86
C LEU A 249 -7.61 0.95 38.76
N GLY A 250 -8.18 -0.08 38.16
CA GLY A 250 -7.47 -1.34 37.93
C GLY A 250 -6.26 -1.16 37.00
N ALA A 251 -5.24 -1.99 37.19
CA ALA A 251 -4.04 -1.99 36.34
C ALA A 251 -4.37 -2.14 34.83
N ALA A 252 -5.43 -2.88 34.50
CA ALA A 252 -5.92 -3.04 33.13
C ALA A 252 -6.38 -1.72 32.49
N MET A 253 -7.10 -0.87 33.24
CA MET A 253 -7.58 0.43 32.75
C MET A 253 -6.42 1.41 32.55
N LEU A 254 -5.43 1.36 33.45
CA LEU A 254 -4.21 2.14 33.32
C LEU A 254 -3.39 1.68 32.11
N SER A 255 -3.20 0.37 31.93
CA SER A 255 -2.47 -0.17 30.77
C SER A 255 -3.16 0.17 29.46
N LEU A 256 -4.51 0.10 29.42
CA LEU A 256 -5.28 0.45 28.23
C LEU A 256 -5.07 1.92 27.82
N SER A 257 -5.00 2.83 28.80
CA SER A 257 -4.72 4.25 28.54
C SER A 257 -3.26 4.53 28.16
N LEU A 258 -2.33 3.66 28.56
CA LEU A 258 -0.92 3.72 28.15
C LEU A 258 -0.67 3.09 26.78
N GLN A 259 -1.62 2.32 26.23
CA GLN A 259 -1.44 1.62 24.97
C GLN A 259 -1.38 2.62 23.80
N GLN A 260 -0.24 2.61 23.11
CA GLN A 260 -0.01 3.43 21.92
C GLN A 260 -0.51 2.73 20.66
N GLN A 261 -1.07 3.53 19.76
CA GLN A 261 -1.43 3.04 18.43
C GLN A 261 -0.17 2.92 17.57
N PRO A 262 -0.12 1.96 16.64
CA PRO A 262 0.91 1.90 15.62
C PRO A 262 1.04 3.26 14.93
N PHE A 263 2.26 3.73 14.75
CA PHE A 263 2.47 4.97 14.01
C PHE A 263 2.03 4.79 12.56
N VAL A 264 1.28 5.77 12.04
CA VAL A 264 0.80 5.79 10.65
C VAL A 264 1.29 7.06 9.98
N GLN A 265 2.17 6.89 8.99
CA GLN A 265 2.56 7.96 8.09
C GLN A 265 1.54 8.06 6.95
N VAL A 266 0.92 9.22 6.79
CA VAL A 266 -0.04 9.50 5.72
C VAL A 266 0.63 10.31 4.62
N PHE A 267 0.43 9.88 3.37
CA PHE A 267 0.75 10.60 2.15
C PHE A 267 -0.56 10.88 1.43
N ALA A 268 -0.89 12.14 1.18
CA ALA A 268 -2.11 12.50 0.47
C ALA A 268 -1.78 13.49 -0.66
N GLY A 269 -2.47 13.34 -1.79
CA GLY A 269 -2.43 14.29 -2.90
C GLY A 269 -2.96 15.65 -2.45
N SER A 270 -2.29 16.71 -2.88
CA SER A 270 -2.54 18.06 -2.41
C SER A 270 -3.71 18.76 -3.10
N ASP A 271 -4.94 18.44 -2.75
CA ASP A 271 -6.01 19.44 -2.88
C ASP A 271 -5.86 20.52 -1.79
N THR A 272 -5.27 20.18 -0.65
CA THR A 272 -5.04 21.10 0.48
C THR A 272 -3.83 22.01 0.29
N VAL A 273 -2.74 21.54 -0.35
CA VAL A 273 -1.54 22.39 -0.57
C VAL A 273 -1.72 23.32 -1.77
N GLU A 274 -2.41 22.90 -2.83
CA GLU A 274 -2.73 23.77 -3.97
C GLU A 274 -3.70 24.89 -3.55
N THR A 275 -4.74 24.55 -2.77
CA THR A 275 -5.68 25.54 -2.20
C THR A 275 -4.99 26.49 -1.23
N ALA A 276 -4.11 25.99 -0.35
CA ALA A 276 -3.32 26.84 0.54
C ALA A 276 -2.32 27.73 -0.21
N ARG A 277 -1.73 27.24 -1.32
CA ARG A 277 -0.83 28.02 -2.18
C ARG A 277 -1.58 29.11 -2.93
N LEU A 278 -2.75 28.81 -3.49
CA LEU A 278 -3.60 29.78 -4.19
C LEU A 278 -4.16 30.83 -3.23
N GLN A 279 -4.58 30.44 -2.02
CA GLN A 279 -4.99 31.39 -0.97
C GLN A 279 -3.85 32.31 -0.55
N ARG A 280 -2.63 31.79 -0.42
CA ARG A 280 -1.45 32.60 -0.08
C ARG A 280 -1.08 33.58 -1.21
N ILE A 281 -1.20 33.17 -2.46
CA ILE A 281 -0.98 34.04 -3.63
C ILE A 281 -2.05 35.14 -3.70
N GLN A 282 -3.32 34.83 -3.45
CA GLN A 282 -4.40 35.82 -3.43
C GLN A 282 -4.27 36.81 -2.26
N GLN A 283 -3.85 36.36 -1.08
CA GLN A 283 -3.56 37.24 0.06
C GLN A 283 -2.42 38.21 -0.23
N VAL A 284 -1.36 37.75 -0.90
CA VAL A 284 -0.24 38.62 -1.31
C VAL A 284 -0.71 39.63 -2.37
N LEU A 285 -1.45 39.21 -3.39
CA LEU A 285 -1.99 40.12 -4.40
C LEU A 285 -2.95 41.18 -3.82
N ALA A 286 -3.82 40.79 -2.88
CA ALA A 286 -4.71 41.73 -2.19
C ALA A 286 -3.93 42.75 -1.34
N SER A 287 -2.85 42.33 -0.67
CA SER A 287 -1.99 43.24 0.11
C SER A 287 -1.21 44.23 -0.78
N LEU A 288 -0.83 43.81 -1.99
CA LEU A 288 -0.15 44.67 -2.96
C LEU A 288 -1.11 45.69 -3.59
N GLN A 289 -2.37 45.32 -3.79
CA GLN A 289 -3.41 46.24 -4.29
C GLN A 289 -3.85 47.25 -3.22
N ALA A 290 -3.89 46.87 -1.94
CA ALA A 290 -4.18 47.78 -0.84
C ALA A 290 -3.06 48.81 -0.58
N GLY A 291 -1.80 48.48 -0.90
CA GLY A 291 -0.65 49.38 -0.74
C GLY A 291 -0.52 50.46 -1.82
N ASN A 292 -1.19 50.32 -2.97
CA ASN A 292 -1.11 51.25 -4.10
C ASN A 292 -2.26 52.28 -4.16
N GLY A 293 -3.19 52.26 -3.21
CA GLY A 293 -4.34 53.18 -3.14
C GLY A 293 -4.19 54.33 -2.13
N GLY A 294 -2.99 54.52 -1.57
CA GLY A 294 -2.70 55.49 -0.51
C GLY A 294 -1.57 56.44 -0.86
N THR A 295 -1.74 57.24 -1.92
CA THR A 295 -1.07 58.54 -2.15
C THR A 295 -2.00 59.43 -2.96
#